data_AF-A0A763UUI5-F1
#
_entry.id   AF-A0A763UUI5-F1
#
_cell.length_a   1.000
_cell.length_b   1.000
_cell.length_c   1.000
_cell.angle_alpha   90.00
_cell.angle_beta   90.00
_cell.angle_gamma   90.00
#
_symmetry.space_group_name_H-M   'P 1'
#
loop_
_entity.id
_entity.type
_entity.pdbx_description
1 polymer ?
#
loop_
_entity_poly.entity_id
_entity_poly.type
_entity_poly.pdbx_seq_one_letter_code
_entity_poly.pdbx_strand_id
1 'polypeptide(L)'
;MTRDELFEKLKPLAIGLQNTLTSKQHAFNASRNIVDECKFNGINNKLIVEAINSHLPDNEKITLTYFKNLLARSKSKSDTTITKRTSESLSKDSLSASTKTEASVQAIHSKDELADYMKACFGAERLAIRAMEAGVSIDTIKSWKCPNQISLGTRLSNHIQNQ
;
A
#
# COMPACT_ATOMS: atom_id res chain seq x y z
N MET A 1 7.57 10.97 30.84
CA MET A 1 6.52 9.94 30.80
C MET A 1 6.96 8.79 31.68
N THR A 2 6.26 8.55 32.79
CA THR A 2 6.55 7.44 33.71
C THR A 2 5.96 6.13 33.17
N ARG A 3 6.37 4.99 33.76
CA ARG A 3 5.87 3.67 33.34
C ARG A 3 4.36 3.57 33.57
N ASP A 4 3.85 4.07 34.69
CA ASP A 4 2.41 3.99 35.00
C ASP A 4 1.56 4.87 34.08
N GLU A 5 2.04 6.06 33.72
CA GLU A 5 1.40 6.94 32.73
C GLU A 5 1.32 6.28 31.34
N LEU A 6 2.32 5.47 30.97
CA LEU A 6 2.33 4.72 29.70
C LEU A 6 1.26 3.63 29.65
N PHE A 7 1.09 2.92 30.76
CA PHE A 7 0.15 1.83 30.85
C PHE A 7 -1.28 2.37 30.83
N GLU A 8 -1.56 3.41 31.63
CA GLU A 8 -2.83 4.15 31.62
C GLU A 8 -3.19 4.68 30.21
N LYS A 9 -2.24 5.30 29.51
CA LYS A 9 -2.50 5.84 28.17
C LYS A 9 -2.77 4.76 27.12
N LEU A 10 -2.17 3.57 27.23
CA LEU A 10 -2.31 2.50 26.23
C LEU A 10 -3.50 1.56 26.48
N LYS A 11 -4.15 1.68 27.65
CA LYS A 11 -5.40 0.98 27.99
C LYS A 11 -6.51 1.08 26.92
N PRO A 12 -6.88 2.26 26.38
CA PRO A 12 -7.90 2.35 25.33
C PRO A 12 -7.53 1.61 24.04
N LEU A 13 -6.24 1.56 23.68
CA LEU A 13 -5.76 0.79 22.53
C LEU A 13 -5.90 -0.72 22.79
N ALA A 14 -5.56 -1.20 23.98
CA ALA A 14 -5.73 -2.61 24.35
C ALA A 14 -7.20 -3.03 24.29
N ILE A 15 -8.12 -2.24 24.84
CA ILE A 15 -9.56 -2.49 24.78
C ILE A 15 -10.05 -2.51 23.32
N GLY A 16 -9.58 -1.57 22.50
CA GLY A 16 -9.92 -1.53 21.08
C GLY A 16 -9.46 -2.78 20.32
N LEU A 17 -8.30 -3.33 20.66
CA LEU A 17 -7.77 -4.55 20.03
C LEU A 17 -8.51 -5.83 20.46
N GLN A 18 -9.10 -5.83 21.66
CA GLN A 18 -9.94 -6.91 22.18
C GLN A 18 -11.34 -6.90 21.57
N ASN A 19 -11.86 -5.73 21.19
CA ASN A 19 -13.22 -5.61 20.69
C ASN A 19 -13.38 -6.32 19.34
N THR A 20 -14.26 -7.33 19.28
CA THR A 20 -14.53 -8.15 18.10
C THR A 20 -15.38 -7.45 17.03
N LEU A 21 -16.03 -6.33 17.37
CA LEU A 21 -16.92 -5.59 16.48
C LEU A 21 -16.18 -4.79 15.40
N THR A 22 -14.91 -4.45 15.61
CA THR A 22 -14.12 -3.66 14.67
C THR A 22 -12.80 -4.33 14.35
N SER A 23 -12.30 -4.19 13.12
CA SER A 23 -11.02 -4.79 12.75
C SER A 23 -9.88 -4.26 13.63
N LYS A 24 -8.94 -5.12 14.02
CA LYS A 24 -7.77 -4.74 14.86
C LYS A 24 -6.97 -3.57 14.29
N GLN A 25 -6.91 -3.44 12.97
CA GLN A 25 -6.29 -2.30 12.30
C GLN A 25 -7.09 -1.00 12.49
N HIS A 26 -8.43 -1.07 12.45
CA HIS A 26 -9.29 0.08 12.68
C HIS A 26 -9.15 0.59 14.12
N ALA A 27 -9.19 -0.32 15.10
CA ALA A 27 -8.96 0.01 16.50
C ALA A 27 -7.57 0.64 16.74
N PHE A 28 -6.54 0.09 16.10
CA PHE A 28 -5.19 0.65 16.14
C PHE A 28 -5.12 2.05 15.51
N ASN A 29 -5.78 2.26 14.37
CA ASN A 29 -5.81 3.56 13.70
C ASN A 29 -6.55 4.63 14.54
N ALA A 30 -7.62 4.25 15.25
CA ALA A 30 -8.37 5.17 16.12
C ALA A 30 -7.54 5.69 17.30
N SER A 31 -6.58 4.88 17.77
CA SER A 31 -5.69 5.20 18.90
C SER A 31 -4.24 5.46 18.48
N ARG A 32 -4.01 5.71 17.17
CA ARG A 32 -2.68 5.91 16.60
C ARG A 32 -1.93 7.10 17.22
N ASN A 33 -2.65 8.18 17.52
CA ASN A 33 -2.07 9.38 18.13
C ASN A 33 -1.35 9.06 19.45
N ILE A 34 -1.90 8.15 20.24
CA ILE A 34 -1.29 7.71 21.51
C ILE A 34 0.04 7.01 21.26
N VAL A 35 0.12 6.18 20.22
CA VAL A 35 1.34 5.48 19.83
C VAL A 35 2.40 6.46 19.30
N ASP A 36 1.98 7.47 18.54
CA ASP A 36 2.89 8.50 18.03
C ASP A 36 3.40 9.42 19.15
N GLU A 37 2.56 9.79 20.13
CA GLU A 37 2.99 10.48 21.36
C GLU A 37 4.02 9.66 22.15
N CYS A 38 3.80 8.36 22.32
CA CYS A 38 4.75 7.49 23.02
C CYS A 38 6.10 7.44 22.28
N LYS A 39 6.09 7.39 20.95
CA LYS A 39 7.30 7.43 20.12
C LYS A 39 8.00 8.78 20.19
N PHE A 40 7.25 9.89 20.20
CA PHE A 40 7.80 11.23 20.35
C PHE A 40 8.50 11.40 21.70
N ASN A 41 7.97 10.77 22.75
CA ASN A 41 8.59 10.70 24.08
C ASN A 41 9.78 9.73 24.17
N GLY A 42 10.25 9.16 23.05
CA GLY A 42 11.41 8.26 23.00
C GLY A 42 11.14 6.83 23.46
N ILE A 43 9.88 6.42 23.62
CA ILE A 43 9.54 5.09 24.12
C ILE A 43 9.74 4.05 23.03
N ASN A 44 10.48 3.00 23.36
CA ASN A 44 10.75 1.89 22.44
C ASN A 44 9.47 1.10 22.15
N ASN A 45 9.29 0.66 20.91
CA ASN A 45 8.18 -0.22 20.49
C ASN A 45 8.03 -1.47 21.37
N LYS A 46 9.14 -1.99 21.93
CA LYS A 46 9.09 -3.13 22.86
C LYS A 46 8.30 -2.79 24.13
N LEU A 47 8.55 -1.63 24.72
CA LEU A 47 7.87 -1.17 25.94
C LEU A 47 6.40 -0.83 25.67
N ILE A 48 6.10 -0.26 24.49
CA ILE A 48 4.71 -0.01 24.07
C ILE A 48 3.94 -1.32 23.98
N VAL A 49 4.54 -2.36 23.37
CA VAL A 49 3.91 -3.67 23.26
C VAL A 49 3.74 -4.35 24.62
N GLU A 50 4.71 -4.22 25.51
CA GLU A 50 4.61 -4.71 26.89
C GLU A 50 3.45 -4.04 27.64
N ALA A 51 3.31 -2.72 27.52
CA ALA A 51 2.23 -1.95 28.12
C ALA A 51 0.86 -2.24 27.49
N ILE A 52 0.78 -2.57 26.20
CA ILE A 52 -0.48 -3.04 25.60
C ILE A 52 -0.82 -4.44 26.13
N ASN A 53 0.18 -5.34 26.19
CA ASN A 53 0.00 -6.72 26.62
C ASN A 53 -0.32 -6.87 28.11
N SER A 54 0.01 -5.89 28.96
CA SER A 54 -0.42 -5.89 30.36
C SER A 54 -1.93 -5.68 30.54
N HIS A 55 -2.60 -5.14 29.52
CA HIS A 55 -4.04 -4.91 29.51
C HIS A 55 -4.81 -5.94 28.67
N LEU A 56 -4.12 -6.87 28.02
CA LEU A 56 -4.72 -7.95 27.23
C LEU A 56 -4.67 -9.28 27.99
N PRO A 57 -5.69 -10.13 27.85
CA PRO A 57 -5.62 -11.50 28.36
C PRO A 57 -4.52 -12.29 27.63
N ASP A 58 -3.95 -13.30 28.29
CA ASP A 58 -2.82 -14.09 27.77
C ASP A 58 -3.05 -14.66 26.36
N ASN A 59 -4.30 -15.00 26.04
CA ASN A 59 -4.70 -15.58 24.75
C ASN A 59 -4.78 -14.57 23.60
N GLU A 60 -4.72 -13.27 23.89
CA GLU A 60 -4.87 -12.19 22.91
C GLU A 60 -3.65 -11.27 22.83
N LYS A 61 -2.59 -11.60 23.58
CA LYS A 61 -1.33 -10.84 23.56
C LYS A 61 -0.80 -10.69 22.15
N ILE A 62 -0.39 -9.47 21.84
CA ILE A 62 0.15 -9.13 20.54
C ILE A 62 1.68 -9.30 20.54
N THR A 63 2.21 -9.80 19.43
CA THR A 63 3.66 -9.85 19.24
C THR A 63 4.19 -8.51 18.79
N LEU A 64 5.48 -8.25 19.05
CA LEU A 64 6.17 -7.06 18.53
C LEU A 64 6.09 -6.97 17.00
N THR A 65 6.17 -8.11 16.31
CA THR A 65 6.04 -8.17 14.85
C THR A 65 4.64 -7.76 14.41
N TYR A 66 3.60 -8.23 15.09
CA TYR A 66 2.23 -7.83 14.81
C TYR A 66 2.03 -6.32 15.01
N PHE A 67 2.52 -5.76 16.11
CA PHE A 67 2.50 -4.32 16.36
C PHE A 67 3.23 -3.53 15.25
N LYS A 68 4.41 -3.97 14.81
CA LYS A 68 5.13 -3.34 13.69
C LYS A 68 4.32 -3.40 12.39
N ASN A 69 3.63 -4.50 12.13
CA ASN A 69 2.76 -4.63 10.95
C ASN A 69 1.57 -3.66 11.02
N LEU A 70 0.94 -3.52 12.19
CA LEU A 70 -0.12 -2.54 12.41
C LEU A 70 0.39 -1.10 12.18
N LEU A 71 1.56 -0.79 12.73
CA LEU A 71 2.21 0.52 12.56
C LEU A 71 2.56 0.81 11.10
N ALA A 72 3.06 -0.19 10.37
CA ALA A 72 3.44 -0.07 8.97
C ALA A 72 2.22 0.15 8.07
N ARG A 73 1.12 -0.56 8.33
CA ARG A 73 -0.17 -0.38 7.61
C ARG A 73 -0.87 0.92 7.96
N SER A 74 -0.59 1.44 9.15
CA SER A 74 -1.10 2.72 9.63
C SER A 74 -0.32 3.92 9.08
N LYS A 75 0.75 3.72 8.29
CA LYS A 75 1.51 4.82 7.67
C LYS A 75 0.58 5.70 6.84
N SER A 76 0.24 6.83 7.44
CA SER A 76 -0.20 8.08 6.86
C SER A 76 -1.39 7.99 5.90
N LYS A 77 -2.56 8.43 6.40
CA LYS A 77 -3.38 9.37 5.61
C LYS A 77 -2.51 10.60 5.34
N SER A 78 -1.56 10.51 4.41
CA SER A 78 -0.84 11.69 3.94
C SER A 78 -1.87 12.51 3.17
N ASP A 79 -2.32 13.60 3.77
CA ASP A 79 -2.87 14.76 3.08
C ASP A 79 -3.68 14.47 1.81
N THR A 80 -4.75 13.69 1.92
CA THR A 80 -5.87 13.86 0.98
C THR A 80 -6.77 14.95 1.55
N THR A 81 -6.24 16.16 1.67
CA THR A 81 -7.07 17.36 1.55
C THR A 81 -7.62 17.32 0.13
N ILE A 82 -8.84 16.80 0.03
CA ILE A 82 -9.68 16.83 -1.16
C ILE A 82 -9.88 18.31 -1.51
N THR A 83 -8.95 18.88 -2.28
CA THR A 83 -9.21 20.08 -3.05
C THR A 83 -9.94 19.59 -4.29
N LYS A 84 -11.25 19.41 -4.15
CA LYS A 84 -12.17 19.16 -5.26
C LYS A 84 -12.16 20.41 -6.13
N ARG A 85 -11.21 20.52 -7.06
CA ARG A 85 -11.35 21.45 -8.18
C ARG A 85 -12.24 20.78 -9.20
N THR A 86 -13.47 21.24 -9.21
CA THR A 86 -14.37 21.26 -10.35
C THR A 86 -13.66 21.83 -11.58
N SER A 87 -13.64 21.04 -12.65
CA SER A 87 -13.60 21.48 -14.05
C SER A 87 -14.17 20.27 -14.83
N GLU A 88 -15.46 20.27 -15.15
CA GLU A 88 -15.94 20.66 -16.49
C GLU A 88 -15.06 20.06 -17.59
N SER A 89 -15.49 18.94 -18.16
CA SER A 89 -16.25 18.92 -19.41
C SER A 89 -15.48 19.61 -20.52
N LEU A 90 -14.95 18.83 -21.46
CA LEU A 90 -15.00 19.13 -22.89
C LEU A 90 -14.59 17.89 -23.69
N SER A 91 -15.53 17.44 -24.50
CA SER A 91 -15.45 16.41 -25.52
C SER A 91 -14.54 16.80 -26.69
N LYS A 92 -13.89 15.80 -27.31
CA LYS A 92 -13.66 15.58 -28.77
C LYS A 92 -12.43 14.68 -28.94
N ASP A 93 -12.60 13.43 -29.35
CA ASP A 93 -12.75 12.97 -30.75
C ASP A 93 -11.46 13.11 -31.55
N SER A 94 -10.83 11.97 -31.88
CA SER A 94 -10.16 11.70 -33.16
C SER A 94 -9.68 10.25 -33.27
N LEU A 95 -10.06 9.64 -34.39
CA LEU A 95 -9.86 8.27 -34.85
C LEU A 95 -8.48 8.04 -35.51
N SER A 96 -8.28 6.76 -35.88
CA SER A 96 -7.31 6.12 -36.81
C SER A 96 -6.06 5.53 -36.14
N ALA A 97 -5.81 4.21 -36.07
CA ALA A 97 -5.89 3.06 -36.98
C ALA A 97 -4.64 2.87 -37.89
N SER A 98 -3.85 1.84 -37.54
CA SER A 98 -2.86 1.06 -38.32
C SER A 98 -1.67 1.82 -38.95
N THR A 99 -0.42 1.35 -38.86
CA THR A 99 0.06 0.14 -39.55
C THR A 99 1.46 -0.28 -39.02
N LYS A 100 1.72 -1.59 -39.04
CA LYS A 100 2.99 -2.30 -38.81
C LYS A 100 4.25 -1.59 -39.34
N THR A 101 5.37 -1.64 -38.62
CA THR A 101 6.64 -2.15 -39.16
C THR A 101 7.60 -2.53 -38.03
N GLU A 102 8.25 -3.69 -38.19
CA GLU A 102 9.33 -4.21 -37.38
C GLU A 102 10.55 -3.29 -37.44
N ALA A 103 11.14 -2.95 -36.29
CA ALA A 103 12.54 -2.54 -36.20
C ALA A 103 13.04 -2.75 -34.76
N SER A 104 13.84 -3.81 -34.61
CA SER A 104 14.80 -3.97 -33.52
C SER A 104 15.76 -2.78 -33.49
N VAL A 105 15.72 -1.94 -32.45
CA VAL A 105 16.91 -1.26 -31.90
C VAL A 105 16.61 -0.87 -30.44
N GLN A 106 17.54 -1.24 -29.57
CA GLN A 106 17.69 -0.82 -28.17
C GLN A 106 17.46 0.70 -27.99
N ALA A 107 16.55 1.12 -27.10
CA ALA A 107 16.46 2.53 -26.72
C ALA A 107 15.77 2.75 -25.35
N ILE A 108 16.57 3.24 -24.39
CA ILE A 108 16.27 4.34 -23.47
C ILE A 108 14.76 4.60 -23.28
N HIS A 109 14.17 3.95 -22.28
CA HIS A 109 12.77 4.13 -21.94
C HIS A 109 12.45 5.59 -21.67
N SER A 110 11.70 6.19 -22.59
CA SER A 110 11.21 7.55 -22.45
C SER A 110 10.25 7.61 -21.25
N LYS A 111 10.28 8.70 -20.46
CA LYS A 111 9.38 8.87 -19.30
C LYS A 111 7.89 8.63 -19.64
N ASP A 112 7.51 8.90 -20.88
CA ASP A 112 6.16 8.66 -21.39
C ASP A 112 5.80 7.17 -21.49
N GLU A 113 6.75 6.29 -21.81
CA GLU A 113 6.51 4.84 -21.87
C GLU A 113 6.19 4.28 -20.48
N LEU A 114 6.93 4.68 -19.45
CA LEU A 114 6.69 4.24 -18.08
C LEU A 114 5.28 4.64 -17.61
N ALA A 115 4.82 5.84 -17.98
CA ALA A 115 3.48 6.31 -17.62
C ALA A 115 2.39 5.42 -18.23
N ASP A 116 2.57 4.95 -19.46
CA ASP A 116 1.59 4.08 -20.12
C ASP A 116 1.61 2.64 -19.59
N TYR A 117 2.79 2.11 -19.24
CA TYR A 117 2.90 0.86 -18.49
C TYR A 117 2.26 0.97 -17.11
N MET A 118 2.46 2.09 -16.41
CA MET A 118 1.83 2.33 -15.11
C MET A 118 0.30 2.33 -15.21
N LYS A 119 -0.28 2.95 -16.24
CA LYS A 119 -1.74 2.88 -16.49
C LYS A 119 -2.21 1.44 -16.71
N ALA A 120 -1.48 0.65 -17.51
CA ALA A 120 -1.81 -0.75 -17.75
C ALA A 120 -1.64 -1.64 -16.50
N CYS A 121 -0.72 -1.27 -15.60
CA CYS A 121 -0.39 -2.00 -14.38
C CYS A 121 -1.11 -1.48 -13.13
N PHE A 122 -2.28 -0.85 -13.25
CA PHE A 122 -3.06 -0.33 -12.12
C PHE A 122 -2.32 0.69 -11.23
N GLY A 123 -1.44 1.50 -11.82
CA GLY A 123 -0.59 2.47 -11.10
C GLY A 123 0.57 1.83 -10.34
N ALA A 124 0.81 0.53 -10.50
CA ALA A 124 1.87 -0.18 -9.83
C ALA A 124 3.21 -0.01 -10.56
N GLU A 125 3.97 1.01 -10.15
CA GLU A 125 5.28 1.35 -10.71
C GLU A 125 6.23 0.14 -10.76
N ARG A 126 6.33 -0.63 -9.68
CA ARG A 126 7.18 -1.84 -9.64
C ARG A 126 6.81 -2.89 -10.68
N LEU A 127 5.53 -3.04 -11.01
CA LEU A 127 5.09 -3.99 -12.04
C LEU A 127 5.31 -3.43 -13.44
N ALA A 128 5.09 -2.13 -13.63
CA ALA A 128 5.39 -1.43 -14.88
C ALA A 128 6.86 -1.58 -15.26
N ILE A 129 7.78 -1.24 -14.34
CA ILE A 129 9.23 -1.39 -14.54
C ILE A 129 9.57 -2.84 -14.88
N ARG A 130 9.06 -3.80 -14.10
CA ARG A 130 9.34 -5.22 -14.32
C ARG A 130 8.85 -5.72 -15.69
N ALA A 131 7.70 -5.25 -16.14
CA ALA A 131 7.17 -5.63 -17.46
C ALA A 131 7.99 -5.02 -18.59
N MET A 132 8.45 -3.78 -18.42
CA MET A 132 9.36 -3.11 -19.36
C MET A 132 10.71 -3.82 -19.44
N GLU A 133 11.31 -4.14 -18.28
CA GLU A 133 12.57 -4.90 -18.19
C GLU A 133 12.48 -6.28 -18.85
N ALA A 134 11.31 -6.93 -18.75
CA ALA A 134 11.05 -8.22 -19.39
C ALA A 134 10.62 -8.11 -20.86
N GLY A 135 10.56 -6.90 -21.44
CA GLY A 135 10.14 -6.69 -22.83
C GLY A 135 8.68 -7.09 -23.12
N VAL A 136 7.81 -7.12 -22.11
CA VAL A 136 6.40 -7.49 -22.28
C VAL A 136 5.61 -6.28 -22.74
N SER A 137 5.06 -6.29 -23.95
CA SER A 137 4.31 -5.15 -24.48
C SER A 137 3.03 -4.82 -23.70
N ILE A 138 2.64 -3.54 -23.70
CA ILE A 138 1.41 -3.05 -23.04
C ILE A 138 0.16 -3.79 -23.55
N ASP A 139 0.09 -4.09 -24.84
CA ASP A 139 -1.04 -4.82 -25.43
C ASP A 139 -1.15 -6.24 -24.89
N THR A 140 0.00 -6.89 -24.65
CA THR A 140 0.05 -8.21 -24.01
C THR A 140 -0.49 -8.14 -22.59
N ILE A 141 -0.06 -7.14 -21.81
CA ILE A 141 -0.54 -6.91 -20.43
C ILE A 141 -2.06 -6.68 -20.41
N LYS A 142 -2.58 -5.84 -21.31
CA LYS A 142 -4.02 -5.58 -21.45
C LYS A 142 -4.81 -6.82 -21.88
N SER A 143 -4.23 -7.66 -22.73
CA SER A 143 -4.88 -8.89 -23.23
C SER A 143 -5.19 -9.90 -22.12
N TRP A 144 -4.42 -9.91 -21.03
CA TRP A 144 -4.62 -10.83 -19.92
C TRP A 144 -5.87 -10.54 -19.10
N LYS A 145 -6.48 -9.34 -19.26
CA LYS A 145 -7.72 -8.93 -18.59
C LYS A 145 -7.71 -9.24 -17.09
N CYS A 146 -6.58 -8.99 -16.44
CA CYS A 146 -6.42 -9.26 -15.02
C CYS A 146 -7.34 -8.35 -14.19
N PRO A 147 -8.09 -8.87 -13.19
CA PRO A 147 -9.04 -8.08 -12.41
C PRO A 147 -8.37 -7.10 -11.43
N ASN A 148 -7.12 -7.35 -11.05
CA ASN A 148 -6.39 -6.51 -10.10
C ASN A 148 -4.86 -6.64 -10.26
N GLN A 149 -4.13 -5.77 -9.58
CA GLN A 149 -2.67 -5.73 -9.56
C GLN A 149 -2.01 -7.06 -9.15
N ILE A 150 -2.60 -7.78 -8.18
CA ILE A 150 -2.03 -9.03 -7.66
C ILE A 150 -2.07 -10.12 -8.75
N SER A 151 -3.25 -10.30 -9.36
CA SER A 151 -3.45 -11.25 -10.46
C SER A 151 -2.54 -10.95 -11.65
N LEU A 152 -2.35 -9.66 -11.97
CA LEU A 152 -1.41 -9.20 -12.99
C LEU A 152 0.03 -9.57 -12.63
N GLY A 153 0.47 -9.30 -11.40
CA GLY A 153 1.82 -9.59 -10.94
C GLY A 153 2.16 -11.09 -10.97
N THR A 154 1.23 -11.96 -10.58
CA THR A 154 1.41 -13.41 -10.69
C THR A 154 1.49 -13.84 -12.14
N ARG A 155 0.59 -13.34 -13.01
CA ARG A 155 0.59 -13.68 -14.44
C ARG A 155 1.88 -13.23 -15.13
N LEU A 156 2.34 -12.02 -14.84
CA LEU A 156 3.59 -11.46 -15.34
C LEU A 156 4.78 -12.32 -14.89
N SER A 157 4.84 -12.69 -13.61
CA SER A 157 5.93 -13.54 -13.10
C SER A 157 5.98 -14.90 -13.80
N ASN A 158 4.82 -15.53 -13.99
CA ASN A 158 4.73 -16.80 -14.70
C ASN A 158 5.10 -16.65 -16.18
N HIS A 159 4.72 -15.55 -16.83
CA HIS A 159 5.08 -15.30 -18.22
C HIS A 159 6.60 -15.15 -18.38
N ILE A 160 7.24 -14.38 -17.49
CA ILE A 160 8.70 -14.17 -17.50
C ILE A 160 9.45 -15.48 -17.23
N GLN A 161 8.93 -16.35 -16.35
CA GLN A 161 9.58 -17.63 -16.04
C GLN A 161 9.45 -18.68 -17.13
N ASN A 162 8.45 -18.57 -18.01
CA ASN A 162 8.18 -19.53 -19.10
C ASN A 162 8.62 -19.02 -20.48
N GLN A 163 9.34 -17.91 -20.53
CA GLN A 163 10.08 -17.45 -21.71
C GLN A 163 11.48 -18.05 -21.71
#